data_AF-A0A536LIR0-F1
#
_entry.id   AF-A0A536LIR0-F1
#
_cell.length_a   1.000
_cell.length_b   1.000
_cell.length_c   1.000
_cell.angle_alpha   90.00
_cell.angle_beta   90.00
_cell.angle_gamma   90.00
#
_symmetry.space_group_name_H-M   'P 1'
#
loop_
_entity.id
_entity.type
_entity.pdbx_description
1 polymer ?
#
loop_
_entity_poly.entity_id
_entity_poly.type
_entity_poly.pdbx_seq_one_letter_code
_entity_poly.pdbx_strand_id
1 'polypeptide(L)'
;MGRWGKTLSKVRQIIKEADPDIVEEWKWVKPTNPGIPVWSRNGDICTGETYKNVVKLTFFKGASLKDPSRLFNSSLEGNARRAIDLHEGAKIDEEALKALIRDAVTLNSSSARR
;
A
#
# COMPACT_ATOMS: atom_id res chain seq x y z
N MET A 1 13.53 -10.45 -14.45
CA MET A 1 12.22 -9.88 -14.05
C MET A 1 11.57 -10.83 -13.07
N GLY A 2 11.47 -10.47 -11.79
CA GLY A 2 10.90 -11.31 -10.74
C GLY A 2 9.41 -11.54 -10.95
N ARG A 3 8.93 -12.73 -10.58
CA ARG A 3 7.59 -13.27 -10.86
C ARG A 3 6.42 -12.32 -10.50
N TRP A 4 6.64 -11.34 -9.61
CA TRP A 4 5.65 -10.38 -9.08
C TRP A 4 5.67 -8.99 -9.72
N GLY A 5 6.55 -8.74 -10.69
CA GLY A 5 6.75 -7.42 -11.28
C GLY A 5 5.45 -6.82 -11.85
N LYS A 6 4.52 -7.64 -12.36
CA LYS A 6 3.27 -7.15 -12.96
C LYS A 6 2.31 -6.57 -11.90
N THR A 7 1.99 -7.32 -10.86
CA THR A 7 1.09 -6.87 -9.78
C THR A 7 1.68 -5.67 -9.07
N LEU A 8 2.97 -5.72 -8.73
CA LEU A 8 3.64 -4.60 -8.06
C LEU A 8 3.70 -3.35 -8.97
N SER A 9 3.97 -3.51 -10.27
CA SER A 9 3.94 -2.38 -11.21
C SER A 9 2.54 -1.78 -11.33
N LYS A 10 1.51 -2.61 -11.37
CA LYS A 10 0.11 -2.16 -11.37
C LYS A 10 -0.21 -1.35 -10.11
N VAL A 11 0.13 -1.88 -8.93
CA VAL A 11 -0.05 -1.16 -7.66
C VAL A 11 0.70 0.18 -7.68
N ARG A 12 1.97 0.19 -8.10
CA ARG A 12 2.78 1.41 -8.20
C ARG A 12 2.15 2.44 -9.15
N GLN A 13 1.61 2.00 -10.29
CA GLN A 13 0.89 2.89 -11.20
C GLN A 13 -0.35 3.48 -10.52
N ILE A 14 -1.17 2.65 -9.87
CA ILE A 14 -2.38 3.09 -9.18
C ILE A 14 -2.06 4.13 -8.09
N ILE A 15 -1.02 3.87 -7.28
CA ILE A 15 -0.56 4.80 -6.23
C ILE A 15 -0.15 6.14 -6.85
N LYS A 16 0.64 6.11 -7.93
CA LYS A 16 1.12 7.32 -8.59
C LYS A 16 0.00 8.09 -9.31
N GLU A 17 -1.00 7.40 -9.84
CA GLU A 17 -2.22 8.03 -10.37
C GLU A 17 -3.12 8.63 -9.27
N ALA A 18 -3.12 8.02 -8.08
CA ALA A 18 -3.87 8.53 -6.93
C ALA A 18 -3.28 9.87 -6.47
N ASP A 19 -1.95 9.94 -6.34
CA ASP A 19 -1.19 11.15 -6.05
C ASP A 19 0.25 11.05 -6.59
N PRO A 20 0.68 11.93 -7.51
CA PRO A 20 1.98 11.83 -8.17
C PRO A 20 3.17 12.26 -7.29
N ASP A 21 2.91 12.86 -6.13
CA ASP A 21 3.92 13.39 -5.21
C ASP A 21 4.21 12.39 -4.07
N ILE A 22 3.53 11.23 -4.05
CA ILE A 22 3.91 10.09 -3.22
C ILE A 22 5.33 9.66 -3.57
N VAL A 23 6.17 9.57 -2.54
CA VAL A 23 7.55 9.10 -2.64
C VAL A 23 7.56 7.59 -2.45
N GLU A 24 8.30 6.89 -3.30
CA GLU A 24 8.57 5.46 -3.14
C GLU A 24 10.00 5.28 -2.64
N GLU A 25 10.14 4.68 -1.48
CA GLU A 25 11.41 4.32 -0.86
C GLU A 25 11.54 2.80 -0.77
N TRP A 26 12.74 2.27 -1.01
CA TRP A 26 12.98 0.83 -0.86
C TRP A 26 13.71 0.58 0.45
N LYS A 27 13.02 -0.02 1.41
CA LYS A 27 13.56 -0.34 2.73
C LYS A 27 13.87 -1.83 2.86
N TRP A 28 14.77 -2.16 3.79
CA TRP A 28 15.19 -3.54 4.09
C TRP A 28 15.77 -4.32 2.88
N VAL A 29 16.41 -3.61 1.95
CA VAL A 29 17.16 -4.22 0.84
C VAL A 29 18.31 -5.06 1.44
N LYS A 30 18.38 -6.33 1.07
CA LYS A 30 19.44 -7.26 1.49
C LYS A 30 20.04 -7.92 0.24
N PRO A 31 21.28 -8.41 0.28
CA PRO A 31 21.85 -9.13 -0.87
C PRO A 31 21.02 -10.33 -1.33
N THR A 32 20.19 -10.91 -0.45
CA THR A 32 19.29 -12.03 -0.73
C THR A 32 17.83 -11.63 -0.99
N ASN A 33 17.46 -10.36 -0.78
CA ASN A 33 16.08 -9.88 -0.97
C ASN A 33 16.06 -8.51 -1.64
N PRO A 34 15.23 -8.32 -2.67
CA PRO A 34 15.20 -7.07 -3.45
C PRO A 34 14.77 -5.83 -2.63
N GLY A 35 14.34 -6.01 -1.38
CA GLY A 35 13.82 -4.96 -0.51
C GLY A 35 12.30 -4.89 -0.57
N ILE A 36 11.73 -4.01 0.25
CA ILE A 36 10.29 -3.77 0.32
C ILE A 36 10.06 -2.31 -0.07
N PRO A 37 9.28 -2.04 -1.12
CA PRO A 37 8.85 -0.68 -1.43
C PRO A 37 7.92 -0.17 -0.32
N VAL A 38 8.15 1.06 0.10
CA VAL A 38 7.40 1.81 1.09
C VAL A 38 7.00 3.11 0.44
N TRP A 39 5.71 3.40 0.44
CA TRP A 39 5.17 4.64 -0.10
C TRP A 39 4.87 5.60 1.04
N SER A 40 5.39 6.82 0.91
CA SER A 40 5.28 7.87 1.92
C SER A 40 4.83 9.19 1.29
N ARG A 41 3.92 9.88 1.98
CA ARG A 41 3.48 11.25 1.66
C ARG A 41 3.07 11.94 2.95
N ASN A 42 3.85 12.93 3.36
CA ASN A 42 3.71 13.58 4.67
C ASN A 42 3.68 12.56 5.84
N GLY A 43 4.36 11.41 5.67
CA GLY A 43 4.32 10.25 6.56
C GLY A 43 4.20 8.93 5.79
N ASP A 44 4.48 7.80 6.44
CA ASP A 44 4.33 6.47 5.81
C ASP A 44 2.84 6.18 5.52
N ILE A 45 2.54 5.81 4.27
CA ILE A 45 1.19 5.42 3.83
C ILE A 45 1.06 3.91 3.95
N CYS A 46 1.84 3.19 3.14
CA CYS A 46 1.79 1.74 3.05
C CYS A 46 3.10 1.12 2.57
N THR A 47 3.29 -0.17 2.86
CA THR A 47 4.39 -1.01 2.35
C THR A 47 3.87 -2.00 1.31
N GLY A 48 4.71 -2.43 0.36
CA GLY A 48 4.37 -3.42 -0.67
C GLY A 48 5.21 -4.69 -0.57
N GLU A 49 4.87 -5.55 0.38
CA GLU A 49 5.59 -6.80 0.64
C GLU A 49 5.17 -7.89 -0.35
N THR A 50 6.12 -8.42 -1.13
CA THR A 50 5.84 -9.52 -2.06
C THR A 50 6.10 -10.88 -1.39
N TYR A 51 5.06 -11.69 -1.24
CA TYR A 51 5.14 -13.06 -0.74
C TYR A 51 5.09 -14.08 -1.88
N LYS A 52 5.14 -15.37 -1.52
CA LYS A 52 5.22 -16.50 -2.46
C LYS A 52 4.03 -16.62 -3.43
N ASN A 53 2.87 -16.04 -3.10
CA ASN A 53 1.64 -16.09 -3.92
C ASN A 53 0.84 -14.78 -3.94
N VAL A 54 1.18 -13.81 -3.10
CA VAL A 54 0.41 -12.58 -2.89
C VAL A 54 1.32 -11.39 -2.71
N VAL A 55 0.86 -10.21 -3.11
CA VAL A 55 1.46 -8.92 -2.77
C VAL A 55 0.66 -8.34 -1.61
N LYS A 56 1.27 -8.26 -0.44
CA LYS A 56 0.67 -7.71 0.76
C LYS A 56 0.96 -6.23 0.85
N LEU A 57 -0.09 -5.42 0.84
CA LEU A 57 -0.02 -3.99 1.09
C LEU A 57 -0.38 -3.70 2.54
N THR A 58 0.57 -3.28 3.35
CA THR A 58 0.32 -2.95 4.76
C THR A 58 0.21 -1.45 4.93
N PHE A 59 -0.95 -0.93 5.35
CA PHE A 59 -1.21 0.47 5.61
C PHE A 59 -1.03 0.79 7.09
N PHE A 60 -0.14 1.74 7.39
CA PHE A 60 0.21 2.09 8.77
C PHE A 60 -0.95 2.71 9.54
N LYS A 61 -1.76 3.55 8.86
CA LYS A 61 -2.98 4.17 9.41
C LYS A 61 -4.26 3.53 8.88
N GLY A 62 -4.19 2.27 8.44
CA GLY A 62 -5.31 1.58 7.82
C GLY A 62 -6.59 1.54 8.67
N ALA A 63 -6.47 1.52 10.01
CA ALA A 63 -7.65 1.50 10.89
C ALA A 63 -8.41 2.83 10.93
N SER A 64 -7.78 3.93 10.53
CA SER A 64 -8.43 5.25 10.41
C SER A 64 -9.06 5.46 9.03
N LEU A 65 -8.78 4.58 8.06
CA LEU A 65 -9.35 4.65 6.73
C LEU A 65 -10.72 3.98 6.72
N LYS A 66 -11.69 4.59 6.03
CA LYS A 66 -13.07 4.08 6.02
C LYS A 66 -13.24 2.77 5.25
N ASP A 67 -12.40 2.53 4.24
CA ASP A 67 -12.41 1.34 3.39
C ASP A 67 -13.83 0.85 2.99
N PRO A 68 -14.60 1.65 2.24
CA PRO A 68 -15.99 1.32 1.90
C PRO A 68 -16.10 0.03 1.09
N SER A 69 -15.08 -0.29 0.28
CA SER A 69 -15.01 -1.52 -0.51
C SER A 69 -14.47 -2.72 0.26
N ARG A 70 -14.12 -2.56 1.54
CA ARG A 70 -13.55 -3.61 2.41
C ARG A 70 -12.37 -4.32 1.74
N LEU A 71 -11.45 -3.55 1.17
CA LEU A 71 -10.23 -4.10 0.57
C LEU A 71 -9.32 -4.72 1.62
N PHE A 72 -9.37 -4.26 2.87
CA PHE A 72 -8.61 -4.86 3.95
C PHE A 72 -9.12 -6.27 4.26
N ASN A 73 -8.32 -7.27 3.91
CA ASN A 73 -8.57 -8.69 4.17
C ASN A 73 -7.58 -9.29 5.19
N SER A 74 -6.57 -8.53 5.60
CA SER A 74 -5.44 -9.02 6.38
C SER A 74 -5.04 -8.02 7.47
N SER A 75 -4.37 -8.52 8.53
CA SER A 75 -3.97 -7.70 9.68
C SER A 75 -5.14 -6.90 10.30
N LEU A 76 -6.33 -7.50 10.37
CA LEU A 76 -7.55 -6.84 10.83
C LEU A 76 -7.65 -6.69 12.36
N GLU A 77 -6.80 -7.39 13.10
CA GLU A 77 -6.75 -7.31 14.57
C GLU A 77 -5.93 -6.10 15.07
N GLY A 78 -5.19 -5.43 14.18
CA GLY A 78 -4.43 -4.24 14.51
C GLY A 78 -5.34 -3.02 14.70
N ASN A 79 -5.30 -2.40 15.89
CA ASN A 79 -6.04 -1.17 16.18
C ASN A 79 -5.57 0.05 15.36
N ALA A 80 -4.39 -0.01 14.74
CA ALA A 80 -3.82 1.11 13.97
C ALA A 80 -3.60 0.79 12.48
N ARG A 81 -3.06 -0.40 12.18
CA ARG A 81 -2.66 -0.80 10.82
C ARG A 81 -3.60 -1.86 10.23
N ARG A 82 -3.75 -1.84 8.91
CA ARG A 82 -4.51 -2.84 8.14
C ARG A 82 -3.69 -3.31 6.95
N ALA A 83 -3.95 -4.51 6.45
CA ALA A 83 -3.25 -5.04 5.29
C ALA A 83 -4.20 -5.61 4.22
N ILE A 84 -3.74 -5.59 2.98
CA ILE A 84 -4.44 -6.07 1.81
C ILE A 84 -3.54 -7.11 1.12
N ASP A 85 -3.93 -8.37 1.17
CA ASP A 85 -3.28 -9.43 0.42
C ASP A 85 -3.88 -9.47 -1.00
N LEU A 86 -3.11 -8.97 -1.98
CA LEU A 86 -3.46 -8.97 -3.39
C LEU A 86 -2.92 -10.24 -4.05
N HIS A 87 -3.81 -11.10 -4.51
CA HIS A 87 -3.44 -12.32 -5.23
C HIS A 87 -3.12 -12.02 -6.69
N GLU A 88 -2.13 -12.72 -7.26
CA GLU A 88 -1.84 -12.63 -8.69
C GLU A 88 -3.05 -13.10 -9.51
N GLY A 89 -3.53 -12.24 -10.41
CA GLY A 89 -4.74 -12.51 -11.22
C GLY A 89 -6.07 -12.18 -10.53
N ALA A 90 -6.05 -11.77 -9.26
CA ALA A 90 -7.25 -11.22 -8.63
C ALA A 90 -7.60 -9.85 -9.25
N LYS A 91 -8.90 -9.55 -9.34
CA LYS A 91 -9.35 -8.21 -9.70
C LYS A 91 -8.95 -7.26 -8.58
N ILE A 92 -8.11 -6.29 -8.92
CA ILE A 92 -7.77 -5.18 -8.05
C ILE A 92 -8.76 -4.07 -8.38
N ASP A 93 -9.57 -3.67 -7.40
CA ASP A 93 -10.43 -2.50 -7.53
C ASP A 93 -9.58 -1.22 -7.51
N GLU A 94 -9.13 -0.82 -8.70
CA GLU A 94 -8.22 0.32 -8.88
C GLU A 94 -8.83 1.60 -8.31
N GLU A 95 -10.13 1.83 -8.50
CA GLU A 95 -10.84 3.00 -7.98
C GLU A 95 -10.88 3.02 -6.45
N ALA A 96 -11.18 1.87 -5.83
CA ALA A 96 -11.21 1.74 -4.38
C ALA A 96 -9.80 1.89 -3.77
N LEU A 97 -8.78 1.33 -4.42
CA LEU A 97 -7.39 1.48 -3.97
C LEU A 97 -6.90 2.93 -4.12
N LYS A 98 -7.22 3.63 -5.22
CA LYS A 98 -6.91 5.07 -5.36
C LYS A 98 -7.60 5.89 -4.28
N ALA A 99 -8.87 5.60 -4.00
CA ALA A 99 -9.61 6.29 -2.94
C ALA A 99 -8.96 6.08 -1.57
N LEU A 100 -8.57 4.85 -1.23
CA LEU A 100 -7.83 4.54 0.01
C LEU A 100 -6.51 5.29 0.12
N ILE A 101 -5.72 5.33 -0.96
CA ILE A 101 -4.45 6.05 -0.98
C ILE A 101 -4.68 7.54 -0.74
N ARG A 102 -5.66 8.16 -1.43
CA ARG A 102 -6.00 9.58 -1.24
C ARG A 102 -6.47 9.89 0.18
N ASP A 103 -7.29 9.02 0.76
CA ASP A 103 -7.75 9.15 2.16
C ASP A 103 -6.56 9.06 3.13
N ALA A 104 -5.64 8.14 2.89
CA ALA A 104 -4.42 7.99 3.70
C ALA A 104 -3.47 9.19 3.59
N VAL A 105 -3.27 9.74 2.38
CA VAL A 105 -2.51 10.97 2.16
C VAL A 105 -3.16 12.14 2.90
N THR A 106 -4.49 12.26 2.81
CA THR A 106 -5.26 13.32 3.48
C THR A 106 -5.13 13.21 5.00
N LEU A 107 -5.23 11.99 5.53
CA LEU A 107 -5.06 11.69 6.95
C LEU A 107 -3.64 12.02 7.43
N ASN A 108 -2.61 11.69 6.64
CA ASN A 108 -1.22 12.07 6.96
C ASN A 108 -1.04 13.58 6.97
N SER A 109 -1.56 14.29 5.95
CA SER A 109 -1.50 15.74 5.90
C SER A 109 -2.25 16.41 7.06
N SER A 110 -3.39 15.86 7.50
CA SER A 110 -4.12 16.39 8.66
C SER A 110 -3.41 16.10 9.98
N SER A 111 -2.68 14.99 10.06
CA SER A 111 -1.90 14.60 11.25
C SER A 111 -0.57 15.37 11.35
N ALA A 112 -0.01 15.85 10.24
CA ALA A 112 1.22 16.64 10.21
C ALA A 112 1.02 18.09 10.67
N ARG A 113 -0.23 18.54 10.90
CA ARG A 113 -0.57 19.91 11.31
C ARG A 113 -0.84 20.07 12.81
N ARG A 114 -0.25 19.23 13.67
CA ARG A 114 -0.28 19.39 15.12
C ARG A 114 1.09 19.58 15.71
#